data_AF-A0A3D5KDW7-F1
#
_entry.id   AF-A0A3D5KDW7-F1
#
_cell.length_a   1.000
_cell.length_b   1.000
_cell.length_c   1.000
_cell.angle_alpha   90.00
_cell.angle_beta   90.00
_cell.angle_gamma   90.00
#
_symmetry.space_group_name_H-M   'P 1'
#
loop_
_entity.id
_entity.type
_entity.pdbx_description
1 polymer ?
#
loop_
_entity_poly.entity_id
_entity_poly.type
_entity_poly.pdbx_seq_one_letter_code
_entity_poly.pdbx_strand_id
1 'polypeptide(L)'
;DIIRTKVEAEVPGDKFKLQHGNLIEGLKSNKLMYMQILNILKSPNSSDLKDSFSNFEKYRDDSENFYSEFSVSSLTPSVEREAKDFLHAFTIYTNEIIDTQEKALVRLKESTAFANSFEPILEKFVPIKTNFSLELKEVRNGNNSYEKVIELANKHNTTNRDLQSAILSLETIPQHGINLRDDYIRLSNDYELFIQSFIAAVNEEQNLLSTLGDSEEISAEQLKEIYSLSDNRFSSVQDRYNNISKAFKDFKEKNLD
;
A
#
# COMPACT_ATOMS: atom_id res chain seq x y z
N ASP A 1 15.82 -37.09 -69.17
CA ASP A 1 16.78 -35.98 -68.99
C ASP A 1 16.27 -34.61 -69.40
N ILE A 2 15.81 -34.38 -70.63
CA ILE A 2 15.33 -33.04 -71.08
C ILE A 2 14.23 -32.44 -70.18
N ILE A 3 13.29 -33.26 -69.69
CA ILE A 3 12.23 -32.80 -68.77
C ILE A 3 12.81 -32.43 -67.40
N ARG A 4 13.75 -33.23 -66.87
CA ARG A 4 14.41 -32.96 -65.58
C ARG A 4 15.22 -31.67 -65.63
N THR A 5 15.99 -31.48 -66.69
CA THR A 5 16.79 -30.27 -66.92
C THR A 5 15.92 -29.03 -67.14
N LYS A 6 14.74 -29.16 -67.76
CA LYS A 6 13.78 -28.05 -67.91
C LYS A 6 13.13 -27.65 -66.59
N VAL A 7 12.77 -28.62 -65.75
CA VAL A 7 12.21 -28.39 -64.41
C VAL A 7 13.25 -27.80 -63.46
N GLU A 8 14.50 -28.30 -63.50
CA GLU A 8 15.62 -27.76 -62.70
C GLU A 8 16.03 -26.34 -63.13
N ALA A 9 15.77 -25.95 -64.39
CA ALA A 9 16.00 -24.60 -64.92
C ALA A 9 14.82 -23.64 -64.71
N GLU A 10 13.68 -24.15 -64.26
CA GLU A 10 12.48 -23.37 -64.01
C GLU A 10 12.64 -22.65 -62.67
N VAL A 11 12.96 -21.35 -62.72
CA VAL A 11 12.95 -20.50 -61.53
C VAL A 11 11.49 -20.37 -61.11
N PRO A 12 11.09 -20.81 -59.89
CA PRO A 12 9.73 -20.60 -59.43
C PRO A 12 9.45 -19.10 -59.53
N GLY A 13 8.38 -18.72 -60.22
CA GLY A 13 8.01 -17.32 -60.35
C GLY A 13 7.92 -16.66 -58.97
N ASP A 14 8.21 -15.35 -58.88
CA ASP A 14 8.36 -14.63 -57.60
C ASP A 14 7.17 -14.85 -56.63
N LYS A 15 5.98 -15.09 -57.19
CA LYS A 15 4.77 -15.48 -56.44
C LYS A 15 4.96 -16.77 -55.62
N PHE A 16 5.54 -17.83 -56.18
CA PHE A 16 5.73 -19.10 -55.47
C PHE A 16 6.80 -18.99 -54.38
N LYS A 17 7.85 -18.21 -54.63
CA LYS A 17 8.88 -17.92 -53.61
C LYS A 17 8.29 -17.15 -52.43
N LEU A 18 7.47 -16.13 -52.70
CA LEU A 18 6.78 -15.36 -51.67
C LEU A 18 5.83 -16.24 -50.85
N GLN A 19 5.01 -17.07 -51.51
CA GLN A 19 4.11 -18.00 -50.83
C GLN A 19 4.88 -18.97 -49.93
N HIS A 20 5.96 -19.58 -50.43
CA HIS A 20 6.78 -20.48 -49.62
C HIS A 20 7.44 -19.75 -48.43
N GLY A 21 7.86 -18.49 -48.61
CA GLY A 21 8.35 -17.64 -47.52
C GLY A 21 7.30 -17.43 -46.42
N ASN A 22 6.08 -17.08 -46.80
CA ASN A 22 4.96 -16.90 -45.87
C ASN A 22 4.64 -18.18 -45.11
N LEU A 23 4.65 -19.35 -45.76
CA LEU A 23 4.46 -20.63 -45.07
C LEU A 23 5.52 -20.88 -43.99
N ILE A 24 6.79 -20.61 -44.29
CA ILE A 24 7.90 -20.78 -43.34
C ILE A 24 7.74 -19.85 -42.14
N GLU A 25 7.42 -18.57 -42.37
CA GLU A 25 7.25 -17.59 -41.30
C GLU A 25 6.01 -17.91 -40.44
N GLY A 26 4.91 -18.35 -41.05
CA GLY A 26 3.72 -18.83 -40.32
C GLY A 26 4.05 -20.00 -39.38
N LEU A 27 4.80 -20.99 -39.86
CA LEU A 27 5.24 -22.13 -39.04
C LEU A 27 6.20 -21.72 -37.91
N LYS A 28 7.11 -20.77 -38.17
CA LYS A 28 8.01 -20.23 -37.14
C LYS A 28 7.22 -19.50 -36.05
N SER A 29 6.30 -18.60 -36.43
CA SER A 29 5.45 -17.88 -35.49
C SER A 29 4.56 -18.84 -34.69
N ASN A 30 3.98 -19.85 -35.34
CA ASN A 30 3.19 -20.88 -34.65
C ASN A 30 4.02 -21.63 -33.59
N LYS A 31 5.26 -22.02 -33.91
CA LYS A 31 6.18 -22.63 -32.94
C LYS A 31 6.49 -21.68 -31.78
N LEU A 32 6.81 -20.42 -32.06
CA LEU A 32 7.12 -19.42 -31.04
C LEU A 32 5.92 -19.15 -30.11
N MET A 33 4.71 -19.11 -30.65
CA MET A 33 3.46 -19.01 -29.89
C MET A 33 3.37 -20.13 -28.85
N TYR A 34 3.51 -21.40 -29.24
CA TYR A 34 3.48 -22.53 -28.30
C TYR A 34 4.63 -22.53 -27.29
N MET A 35 5.81 -22.05 -27.69
CA MET A 35 6.93 -21.87 -26.75
C MET A 35 6.60 -20.82 -25.68
N GLN A 36 5.93 -19.72 -26.04
CA GLN A 36 5.50 -18.71 -25.06
C GLN A 36 4.43 -19.26 -24.11
N ILE A 37 3.46 -20.01 -24.63
CA ILE A 37 2.47 -20.71 -23.80
C ILE A 37 3.16 -21.58 -22.76
N LEU A 38 4.14 -22.40 -23.17
CA LEU A 38 4.87 -23.27 -22.26
C LEU A 38 5.66 -22.48 -21.20
N ASN A 39 6.28 -21.36 -21.57
CA ASN A 39 7.01 -20.52 -20.63
C ASN A 39 6.08 -19.90 -19.58
N ILE A 40 4.95 -19.36 -20.01
CA ILE A 40 3.93 -18.77 -19.13
C ILE A 40 3.36 -19.83 -18.18
N LEU A 41 3.04 -21.03 -18.67
CA LEU A 41 2.52 -22.11 -17.82
C LEU A 41 3.54 -22.63 -16.81
N LYS A 42 4.85 -22.58 -17.13
CA LYS A 42 5.91 -22.96 -16.19
C LYS A 42 6.18 -21.91 -15.13
N SER A 43 5.97 -20.65 -15.47
CA SER A 43 6.27 -19.50 -14.60
C SER A 43 5.13 -18.48 -14.62
N PRO A 44 3.92 -18.85 -14.15
CA PRO A 44 2.74 -17.98 -14.26
C PRO A 44 2.84 -16.72 -13.40
N ASN A 45 3.75 -16.68 -12.42
CA ASN A 45 3.97 -15.53 -11.54
C ASN A 45 5.23 -14.73 -11.90
N SER A 46 5.74 -14.86 -13.14
CA SER A 46 6.93 -14.11 -13.55
C SER A 46 6.64 -12.61 -13.63
N SER A 47 7.65 -11.80 -13.33
CA SER A 47 7.55 -10.33 -13.42
C SER A 47 7.39 -9.82 -14.86
N ASP A 48 7.77 -10.63 -15.85
CA ASP A 48 7.68 -10.37 -17.28
C ASP A 48 6.47 -11.07 -17.94
N LEU A 49 5.48 -11.52 -17.15
CA LEU A 49 4.30 -12.22 -17.65
C LEU A 49 3.57 -11.42 -18.74
N LYS A 50 3.38 -10.11 -18.53
CA LYS A 50 2.69 -9.21 -19.46
C LYS A 50 3.42 -9.11 -20.80
N ASP A 51 4.75 -9.04 -20.77
CA ASP A 51 5.57 -9.00 -21.99
C ASP A 51 5.58 -10.36 -22.70
N SER A 52 5.66 -11.45 -21.93
CA SER A 52 5.55 -12.81 -22.45
C SER A 52 4.20 -13.06 -23.12
N PHE A 53 3.12 -12.54 -22.53
CA PHE A 53 1.77 -12.65 -23.07
C PHE A 53 1.59 -11.79 -24.34
N SER A 54 2.10 -10.57 -24.36
CA SER A 54 2.14 -9.73 -25.56
C SER A 54 2.89 -10.40 -26.72
N ASN A 55 4.01 -11.06 -26.43
CA ASN A 55 4.73 -11.85 -27.42
C ASN A 55 3.91 -13.05 -27.92
N PHE A 56 3.18 -13.74 -27.04
CA PHE A 56 2.24 -14.79 -27.42
C PHE A 56 1.18 -14.27 -28.41
N GLU A 57 0.53 -13.14 -28.10
CA GLU A 57 -0.51 -12.56 -28.96
C GLU A 57 0.06 -12.17 -30.32
N LYS A 58 1.25 -11.55 -30.33
CA LYS A 58 1.96 -11.24 -31.56
C LYS A 58 2.21 -12.48 -32.41
N TYR A 59 2.75 -13.56 -31.82
CA TYR A 59 3.05 -14.78 -32.57
C TYR A 59 1.79 -15.51 -33.08
N ARG A 60 0.69 -15.43 -32.33
CA ARG A 60 -0.63 -15.91 -32.78
C ARG A 60 -1.08 -15.16 -34.02
N ASP A 61 -1.05 -13.83 -33.96
CA ASP A 61 -1.54 -12.96 -35.04
C ASP A 61 -0.63 -13.05 -36.28
N ASP A 62 0.69 -13.06 -36.09
CA ASP A 62 1.68 -13.27 -37.16
C ASP A 62 1.46 -14.63 -37.84
N SER A 63 1.19 -15.69 -37.08
CA SER A 63 0.93 -17.03 -37.63
C SER A 63 -0.29 -17.04 -38.54
N GLU A 64 -1.42 -16.49 -38.10
CA GLU A 64 -2.65 -16.45 -38.89
C GLU A 64 -2.50 -15.55 -40.13
N ASN A 65 -1.83 -14.40 -39.98
CA ASN A 65 -1.55 -13.49 -41.09
C ASN A 65 -0.73 -14.19 -42.19
N PHE A 66 0.41 -14.80 -41.84
CA PHE A 66 1.25 -15.49 -42.81
C PHE A 66 0.55 -16.70 -43.45
N TYR A 67 -0.26 -17.44 -42.70
CA TYR A 67 -1.05 -18.53 -43.26
C TYR A 67 -2.14 -18.03 -44.23
N SER A 68 -2.76 -16.88 -43.95
CA SER A 68 -3.76 -16.29 -44.85
C SER A 68 -3.18 -15.84 -46.19
N GLU A 69 -1.90 -15.47 -46.22
CA GLU A 69 -1.18 -15.08 -47.43
C GLU A 69 -0.67 -16.27 -48.25
N PHE A 70 -0.73 -17.49 -47.70
CA PHE A 70 -0.40 -18.72 -48.41
C PHE A 70 -1.63 -19.29 -49.14
N SER A 71 -1.53 -19.44 -50.46
CA SER A 71 -2.54 -20.15 -51.26
C SER A 71 -1.92 -20.91 -52.44
N VAL A 72 -1.81 -22.22 -52.31
CA VAL A 72 -1.40 -23.10 -53.40
C VAL A 72 -2.49 -24.13 -53.63
N SER A 73 -3.11 -24.12 -54.82
CA SER A 73 -4.03 -25.18 -55.26
C SER A 73 -5.07 -25.60 -54.20
N SER A 74 -5.79 -24.63 -53.62
CA SER A 74 -6.79 -24.78 -52.54
C SER A 74 -6.29 -25.18 -51.14
N LEU A 75 -4.97 -25.31 -50.93
CA LEU A 75 -4.39 -25.48 -49.59
C LEU A 75 -4.27 -24.13 -48.88
N THR A 76 -4.95 -24.01 -47.76
CA THR A 76 -4.86 -22.88 -46.83
C THR A 76 -4.60 -23.44 -45.43
N PRO A 77 -3.33 -23.41 -44.96
CA PRO A 77 -3.01 -23.76 -43.59
C PRO A 77 -3.83 -22.91 -42.62
N SER A 78 -4.26 -23.50 -41.52
CA SER A 78 -4.89 -22.77 -40.43
C SER A 78 -4.67 -23.53 -39.14
N VAL A 79 -4.76 -22.83 -38.02
CA VAL A 79 -4.77 -23.49 -36.71
C VAL A 79 -6.07 -24.30 -36.59
N GLU A 80 -5.94 -25.57 -36.18
CA GLU A 80 -7.10 -26.46 -35.95
C GLU A 80 -8.06 -25.84 -34.92
N ARG A 81 -9.35 -26.14 -35.05
CA ARG A 81 -10.39 -25.54 -34.20
C ARG A 81 -10.14 -25.83 -32.72
N GLU A 82 -9.77 -27.06 -32.39
CA GLU A 82 -9.47 -27.50 -31.03
C GLU A 82 -8.28 -26.72 -30.44
N ALA A 83 -7.29 -26.38 -31.28
CA ALA A 83 -6.20 -25.50 -30.88
C ALA A 83 -6.68 -24.05 -30.69
N LYS A 84 -7.60 -23.54 -31.52
CA LYS A 84 -8.20 -22.21 -31.32
C LYS A 84 -8.95 -22.09 -30.00
N ASP A 85 -9.72 -23.11 -29.62
CA ASP A 85 -10.42 -23.17 -28.33
C ASP A 85 -9.42 -23.13 -27.17
N PHE A 86 -8.32 -23.88 -27.27
CA PHE A 86 -7.24 -23.84 -26.29
C PHE A 86 -6.57 -22.47 -26.19
N LEU A 87 -6.23 -21.85 -27.32
CA LEU A 87 -5.61 -20.52 -27.35
C LEU A 87 -6.50 -19.46 -26.71
N HIS A 88 -7.83 -19.56 -26.92
CA HIS A 88 -8.80 -18.69 -26.29
C HIS A 88 -8.84 -18.89 -24.77
N ALA A 89 -8.92 -20.14 -24.30
CA ALA A 89 -8.89 -20.45 -22.87
C ALA A 89 -7.58 -19.99 -22.21
N PHE A 90 -6.44 -20.18 -22.88
CA PHE A 90 -5.13 -19.71 -22.42
C PHE A 90 -5.06 -18.18 -22.32
N THR A 91 -5.66 -17.47 -23.26
CA THR A 91 -5.78 -16.00 -23.26
C THR A 91 -6.55 -15.54 -22.03
N ILE A 92 -7.69 -16.15 -21.73
CA ILE A 92 -8.51 -15.83 -20.55
C ILE A 92 -7.70 -16.10 -19.26
N TYR A 93 -7.14 -17.29 -19.13
CA TYR A 93 -6.33 -17.70 -17.97
C TYR A 93 -5.18 -16.73 -17.70
N THR A 94 -4.42 -16.35 -18.74
CA THR A 94 -3.26 -15.49 -18.57
C THR A 94 -3.66 -14.06 -18.19
N ASN A 95 -4.73 -13.53 -18.80
CA ASN A 95 -5.27 -12.22 -18.43
C ASN A 95 -5.75 -12.19 -16.97
N GLU A 96 -6.42 -13.24 -16.49
CA GLU A 96 -6.85 -13.31 -15.07
C GLU A 96 -5.65 -13.25 -14.10
N ILE A 97 -4.53 -13.87 -14.46
CA ILE A 97 -3.31 -13.81 -13.66
C ILE A 97 -2.68 -12.41 -13.71
N ILE A 98 -2.57 -11.82 -14.91
CA ILE A 98 -2.05 -10.45 -15.08
C ILE A 98 -2.88 -9.47 -14.23
N ASP A 99 -4.20 -9.52 -14.34
CA ASP A 99 -5.12 -8.69 -13.54
C ASP A 99 -4.92 -8.89 -12.04
N THR A 100 -4.70 -10.13 -11.61
CA THR A 100 -4.45 -10.46 -10.20
C THR A 100 -3.14 -9.85 -9.70
N GLN A 101 -2.07 -9.94 -10.50
CA GLN A 101 -0.78 -9.34 -10.17
C GLN A 101 -0.85 -7.82 -10.15
N GLU A 102 -1.50 -7.19 -11.14
CA GLU A 102 -1.67 -5.74 -11.19
C GLU A 102 -2.47 -5.23 -9.98
N LYS A 103 -3.56 -5.91 -9.60
CA LYS A 103 -4.32 -5.59 -8.39
C LYS A 103 -3.47 -5.75 -7.12
N ALA A 104 -2.64 -6.78 -7.05
CA ALA A 104 -1.73 -6.97 -5.90
C ALA A 104 -0.69 -5.85 -5.82
N LEU A 105 -0.12 -5.43 -6.94
CA LEU A 105 0.85 -4.33 -7.00
C LEU A 105 0.23 -2.98 -6.63
N VAL A 106 -1.00 -2.71 -7.07
CA VAL A 106 -1.75 -1.52 -6.63
C VAL A 106 -1.97 -1.54 -5.12
N ARG A 107 -2.44 -2.65 -4.55
CA ARG A 107 -2.64 -2.80 -3.10
C ARG A 107 -1.35 -2.60 -2.30
N LEU A 108 -0.23 -3.15 -2.79
CA LEU A 108 1.08 -2.97 -2.17
C LEU A 108 1.47 -1.49 -2.19
N LYS A 109 1.36 -0.82 -3.35
CA LYS A 109 1.68 0.60 -3.50
C LYS A 109 0.85 1.48 -2.55
N GLU A 110 -0.45 1.24 -2.47
CA GLU A 110 -1.35 1.96 -1.54
C GLU A 110 -0.97 1.70 -0.07
N SER A 111 -0.64 0.46 0.28
CA SER A 111 -0.23 0.08 1.63
C SER A 111 1.10 0.70 2.03
N THR A 112 2.09 0.70 1.12
CA THR A 112 3.38 1.36 1.32
C THR A 112 3.22 2.86 1.48
N ALA A 113 2.42 3.51 0.61
CA ALA A 113 2.16 4.94 0.70
C ALA A 113 1.53 5.31 2.05
N PHE A 114 0.50 4.58 2.47
CA PHE A 114 -0.13 4.77 3.77
C PHE A 114 0.85 4.59 4.93
N ALA A 115 1.64 3.51 4.94
CA ALA A 115 2.62 3.25 6.00
C ALA A 115 3.65 4.37 6.12
N ASN A 116 4.20 4.84 4.98
CA ASN A 116 5.17 5.93 4.94
C ASN A 116 4.60 7.26 5.43
N SER A 117 3.29 7.47 5.32
CA SER A 117 2.62 8.66 5.87
C SER A 117 2.22 8.51 7.33
N PHE A 118 1.83 7.31 7.76
CA PHE A 118 1.33 7.04 9.11
C PHE A 118 2.47 6.91 10.15
N GLU A 119 3.61 6.33 9.76
CA GLU A 119 4.75 6.13 10.66
C GLU A 119 5.30 7.44 11.24
N PRO A 120 5.59 8.50 10.45
CA PRO A 120 6.07 9.77 10.99
C PRO A 120 5.07 10.45 11.93
N ILE A 121 3.77 10.17 11.77
CA ILE A 121 2.73 10.73 12.64
C ILE A 121 2.81 10.06 14.02
N LEU A 122 2.92 8.73 14.06
CA LEU A 122 3.12 8.00 15.31
C LEU A 122 4.41 8.40 16.01
N GLU A 123 5.51 8.57 15.27
CA GLU A 123 6.80 8.99 15.82
C GLU A 123 6.72 10.38 16.44
N LYS A 124 6.05 11.33 15.77
CA LYS A 124 5.86 12.70 16.29
C LYS A 124 4.89 12.76 17.47
N PHE A 125 4.02 11.76 17.65
CA PHE A 125 3.16 11.66 18.83
C PHE A 125 3.93 11.24 20.09
N VAL A 126 4.99 10.44 19.96
CA VAL A 126 5.81 9.95 21.10
C VAL A 126 6.28 11.08 22.03
N PRO A 127 6.97 12.14 21.55
CA PRO A 127 7.50 13.17 22.43
C PRO A 127 6.43 14.02 23.12
N ILE A 128 5.22 14.12 22.54
CA ILE A 128 4.13 14.88 23.17
C ILE A 128 3.31 14.04 24.16
N LYS A 129 3.41 12.70 24.10
CA LYS A 129 2.72 11.76 24.99
C LYS A 129 3.36 11.72 26.40
N THR A 130 3.30 12.84 27.11
CA THR A 130 3.76 13.04 28.50
C THR A 130 2.59 13.41 29.42
N ASN A 131 2.71 13.09 30.70
CA ASN A 131 1.75 13.47 31.74
C ASN A 131 2.14 14.75 32.50
N PHE A 132 3.23 15.41 32.10
CA PHE A 132 3.76 16.64 32.70
C PHE A 132 4.14 16.55 34.20
N SER A 133 4.30 15.34 34.73
CA SER A 133 4.59 15.13 36.16
C SER A 133 5.92 15.73 36.61
N LEU A 134 6.92 15.76 35.72
CA LEU A 134 8.22 16.39 35.98
C LEU A 134 8.08 17.92 36.03
N GLU A 135 7.35 18.49 35.09
CA GLU A 135 7.10 19.91 34.98
C GLU A 135 6.31 20.44 36.19
N LEU A 136 5.31 19.69 36.66
CA LEU A 136 4.59 20.01 37.89
C LEU A 136 5.49 19.96 39.13
N LYS A 137 6.40 18.99 39.21
CA LYS A 137 7.37 18.93 40.30
C LYS A 137 8.27 20.17 40.33
N GLU A 138 8.70 20.67 39.18
CA GLU A 138 9.49 21.91 39.11
C GLU A 138 8.69 23.15 39.52
N VAL A 139 7.39 23.22 39.20
CA VAL A 139 6.52 24.30 39.68
C VAL A 139 6.41 24.28 41.21
N ARG A 140 6.14 23.10 41.78
CA ARG A 140 6.01 22.93 43.24
C ARG A 140 7.30 23.23 44.00
N ASN A 141 8.45 23.07 43.35
CA ASN A 141 9.77 23.42 43.90
C ASN A 141 10.14 24.90 43.69
N GLY A 142 9.29 25.72 43.06
CA GLY A 142 9.55 27.13 42.76
C GLY A 142 10.53 27.38 41.61
N ASN A 143 10.91 26.35 40.86
CA ASN A 143 11.83 26.46 39.72
C ASN A 143 11.09 26.79 38.41
N ASN A 144 9.76 26.74 38.41
CA ASN A 144 8.91 27.01 37.25
C ASN A 144 7.56 27.61 37.69
N SER A 145 6.69 27.95 36.74
CA SER A 145 5.33 28.47 37.03
C SER A 145 4.24 27.63 36.39
N TYR A 146 3.04 27.68 36.98
CA TYR A 146 1.85 26.99 36.46
C TYR A 146 1.52 27.43 35.04
N GLU A 147 1.65 28.73 34.74
CA GLU A 147 1.38 29.29 33.41
C GLU A 147 2.27 28.65 32.34
N LYS A 148 3.57 28.46 32.63
CA LYS A 148 4.51 27.81 31.70
C LYS A 148 4.16 26.34 31.43
N VAL A 149 3.65 25.63 32.45
CA VAL A 149 3.19 24.24 32.29
C VAL A 149 1.92 24.18 31.44
N ILE A 150 0.98 25.10 31.66
CA ILE A 150 -0.23 25.23 30.84
C ILE A 150 0.12 25.59 29.38
N GLU A 151 1.06 26.51 29.17
CA GLU A 151 1.56 26.86 27.83
C GLU A 151 2.17 25.65 27.12
N LEU A 152 2.99 24.86 27.81
CA LEU A 152 3.58 23.63 27.28
C LEU A 152 2.50 22.59 26.91
N ALA A 153 1.52 22.38 27.79
CA ALA A 153 0.40 21.46 27.54
C ALA A 153 -0.43 21.91 26.32
N ASN A 154 -0.71 23.21 26.19
CA ASN A 154 -1.38 23.76 25.02
C ASN A 154 -0.56 23.58 23.74
N LYS A 155 0.76 23.79 23.80
CA LYS A 155 1.65 23.55 22.66
C LYS A 155 1.60 22.09 22.21
N HIS A 156 1.65 21.14 23.14
CA HIS A 156 1.51 19.72 22.82
C HIS A 156 0.15 19.39 22.21
N ASN A 157 -0.92 20.01 22.70
CA ASN A 157 -2.25 19.85 22.13
C ASN A 157 -2.38 20.43 20.72
N THR A 158 -1.72 21.56 20.43
CA THR A 158 -1.61 22.10 19.06
C THR A 158 -0.90 21.10 18.15
N THR A 159 0.25 20.55 18.58
CA THR A 159 0.94 19.50 17.82
C THR A 159 0.04 18.28 17.59
N ASN A 160 -0.73 17.84 18.60
CA ASN A 160 -1.69 16.75 18.45
C ASN A 160 -2.74 17.04 17.37
N ARG A 161 -3.32 18.25 17.36
CA ARG A 161 -4.29 18.67 16.32
C ARG A 161 -3.66 18.70 14.93
N ASP A 162 -2.43 19.19 14.80
CA ASP A 162 -1.71 19.19 13.53
C ASP A 162 -1.50 17.75 13.00
N LEU A 163 -1.17 16.81 13.89
CA LEU A 163 -1.01 15.40 13.55
C LEU A 163 -2.35 14.74 13.15
N GLN A 164 -3.44 15.10 13.84
CA GLN A 164 -4.78 14.65 13.46
C GLN A 164 -5.20 15.19 12.08
N SER A 165 -4.95 16.46 11.81
CA SER A 165 -5.17 17.05 10.50
C SER A 165 -4.35 16.35 9.42
N ALA A 166 -3.08 16.00 9.68
CA ALA A 166 -2.25 15.26 8.75
C ALA A 166 -2.83 13.88 8.40
N ILE A 167 -3.39 13.16 9.38
CA ILE A 167 -4.11 11.90 9.17
C ILE A 167 -5.38 12.08 8.34
N LEU A 168 -6.15 13.13 8.62
CA LEU A 168 -7.40 13.40 7.92
C LEU A 168 -7.16 13.86 6.47
N SER A 169 -5.99 14.42 6.17
CA SER A 169 -5.62 14.88 4.83
C SER A 169 -5.02 13.79 3.92
N LEU A 170 -4.92 12.54 4.39
CA LEU A 170 -4.40 11.45 3.56
C LEU A 170 -5.34 11.19 2.38
N GLU A 171 -4.83 11.38 1.15
CA GLU A 171 -5.61 11.25 -0.08
C GLU A 171 -6.12 9.83 -0.34
N THR A 172 -5.34 8.83 0.05
CA THR A 172 -5.67 7.42 -0.14
C THR A 172 -5.34 6.62 1.12
N ILE A 173 -6.29 5.77 1.53
CA ILE A 173 -6.12 4.87 2.67
C ILE A 173 -6.57 3.48 2.21
N PRO A 174 -5.68 2.47 2.23
CA PRO A 174 -6.05 1.13 1.86
C PRO A 174 -7.12 0.60 2.82
N GLN A 175 -7.97 -0.31 2.35
CA GLN A 175 -9.09 -0.85 3.15
C GLN A 175 -8.64 -1.37 4.53
N HIS A 176 -7.47 -2.01 4.59
CA HIS A 176 -6.90 -2.56 5.83
C HIS A 176 -6.28 -1.49 6.75
N GLY A 177 -6.04 -0.27 6.26
CA GLY A 177 -5.51 0.87 7.03
C GLY A 177 -6.58 1.77 7.65
N ILE A 178 -7.86 1.60 7.28
CA ILE A 178 -8.98 2.43 7.77
C ILE A 178 -9.07 2.38 9.30
N ASN A 179 -8.98 1.19 9.89
CA ASN A 179 -9.07 1.04 11.35
C ASN A 179 -7.92 1.74 12.08
N LEU A 180 -6.70 1.70 11.52
CA LEU A 180 -5.54 2.40 12.08
C LEU A 180 -5.74 3.93 12.07
N ARG A 181 -6.27 4.46 10.97
CA ARG A 181 -6.64 5.88 10.86
C ARG A 181 -7.65 6.25 11.95
N ASP A 182 -8.73 5.48 12.06
CA ASP A 182 -9.83 5.78 12.98
C ASP A 182 -9.41 5.66 14.44
N ASP A 183 -8.58 4.66 14.76
CA ASP A 183 -8.02 4.50 16.11
C ASP A 183 -7.07 5.64 16.46
N TYR A 184 -6.26 6.13 15.51
CA TYR A 184 -5.44 7.32 15.74
C TYR A 184 -6.29 8.58 15.95
N ILE A 185 -7.38 8.77 15.20
CA ILE A 185 -8.29 9.90 15.42
C ILE A 185 -8.86 9.86 16.85
N ARG A 186 -9.22 8.67 17.34
CA ARG A 186 -9.66 8.46 18.72
C ARG A 186 -8.56 8.76 19.73
N LEU A 187 -7.31 8.33 19.47
CA LEU A 187 -6.15 8.66 20.29
C LEU A 187 -5.95 10.17 20.41
N SER A 188 -6.02 10.88 19.29
CA SER A 188 -5.91 12.33 19.27
C SER A 188 -7.00 13.01 20.11
N ASN A 189 -8.25 12.55 20.00
CA ASN A 189 -9.35 13.08 20.80
C ASN A 189 -9.19 12.78 22.29
N ASP A 190 -8.78 11.55 22.64
CA ASP A 190 -8.51 11.16 24.02
C ASP A 190 -7.37 12.00 24.63
N TYR A 191 -6.34 12.31 23.83
CA TYR A 191 -5.23 13.18 24.24
C TYR A 191 -5.67 14.63 24.43
N GLU A 192 -6.50 15.17 23.54
CA GLU A 192 -7.08 16.50 23.73
C GLU A 192 -7.90 16.59 25.03
N LEU A 193 -8.74 15.59 25.31
CA LEU A 193 -9.51 15.54 26.55
C LEU A 193 -8.62 15.39 27.78
N PHE A 194 -7.52 14.63 27.68
CA PHE A 194 -6.49 14.58 28.72
C PHE A 194 -5.93 15.98 28.98
N ILE A 195 -5.46 16.71 27.96
CA ILE A 195 -4.90 18.05 28.12
C ILE A 195 -5.91 19.01 28.76
N GLN A 196 -7.17 18.98 28.33
CA GLN A 196 -8.23 19.81 28.94
C GLN A 196 -8.40 19.52 30.43
N SER A 197 -8.49 18.24 30.80
CA SER A 197 -8.61 17.85 32.22
C SER A 197 -7.36 18.15 33.04
N PHE A 198 -6.17 18.06 32.43
CA PHE A 198 -4.90 18.40 33.05
C PHE A 198 -4.83 19.90 33.35
N ILE A 199 -5.15 20.76 32.38
CA ILE A 199 -5.17 22.21 32.58
C ILE A 199 -6.20 22.61 33.65
N ALA A 200 -7.36 21.96 33.69
CA ALA A 200 -8.35 22.18 34.74
C ALA A 200 -7.78 21.86 36.13
N ALA A 201 -7.14 20.69 36.28
CA ALA A 201 -6.49 20.27 37.52
C ALA A 201 -5.36 21.23 37.96
N VAL A 202 -4.56 21.71 37.01
CA VAL A 202 -3.51 22.70 37.27
C VAL A 202 -4.08 24.02 37.82
N ASN A 203 -5.14 24.54 37.18
CA ASN A 203 -5.79 25.75 37.64
C ASN A 203 -6.44 25.56 39.02
N GLU A 204 -6.98 24.38 39.30
CA GLU A 204 -7.53 24.05 40.61
C GLU A 204 -6.45 24.01 41.70
N GLU A 205 -5.31 23.38 41.44
CA GLU A 205 -4.15 23.40 42.35
C GLU A 205 -3.67 24.83 42.62
N GLN A 206 -3.53 25.64 41.56
CA GLN A 206 -3.10 27.04 41.67
C GLN A 206 -4.09 27.87 42.51
N ASN A 207 -5.39 27.70 42.28
CA ASN A 207 -6.43 28.40 43.04
C ASN A 207 -6.42 27.97 44.51
N LEU A 208 -6.29 26.67 44.79
CA LEU A 208 -6.22 26.17 46.16
C LEU A 208 -5.03 26.80 46.90
N LEU A 209 -3.84 26.83 46.29
CA LEU A 209 -2.65 27.49 46.87
C LEU A 209 -2.89 28.96 47.19
N SER A 210 -3.62 29.70 46.35
CA SER A 210 -3.92 31.12 46.60
C SER A 210 -4.92 31.35 47.75
N THR A 211 -5.64 30.32 48.17
CA THR A 211 -6.59 30.37 49.28
C THR A 211 -6.02 29.83 50.60
N LEU A 212 -4.90 29.11 50.54
CA LEU A 212 -4.20 28.58 51.70
C LEU A 212 -3.43 29.70 52.42
N GLY A 213 -3.33 29.62 53.74
CA GLY A 213 -2.48 30.52 54.52
C GLY A 213 -0.99 30.25 54.25
N ASP A 214 -0.11 31.20 54.56
CA ASP A 214 1.36 31.17 54.29
C ASP A 214 2.13 29.94 54.84
N SER A 215 1.48 29.07 55.62
CA SER A 215 2.07 27.86 56.23
C SER A 215 1.31 26.56 55.93
N GLU A 216 0.26 26.63 55.11
CA GLU A 216 -0.52 25.46 54.72
C GLU A 216 -0.08 24.97 53.34
N GLU A 217 0.21 23.66 53.24
CA GLU A 217 0.55 22.99 51.99
C GLU A 217 -0.62 22.11 51.54
N ILE A 218 -0.75 21.91 50.22
CA ILE A 218 -1.71 20.95 49.69
C ILE A 218 -1.22 19.54 50.03
N SER A 219 -2.06 18.76 50.69
CA SER A 219 -1.74 17.37 51.02
C SER A 219 -1.65 16.47 49.77
N ALA A 220 -0.92 15.35 49.89
CA ALA A 220 -0.78 14.39 48.80
C ALA A 220 -2.14 13.81 48.35
N GLU A 221 -3.05 13.55 49.29
CA GLU A 221 -4.42 13.09 49.01
C GLU A 221 -5.22 14.11 48.20
N GLN A 222 -5.13 15.40 48.54
CA GLN A 222 -5.79 16.47 47.77
C GLN A 222 -5.22 16.57 46.35
N LEU A 223 -3.89 16.52 46.20
CA LEU A 223 -3.27 16.49 44.87
C LEU A 223 -3.74 15.28 44.06
N LYS A 224 -3.82 14.11 44.68
CA LYS A 224 -4.32 12.90 44.00
C LYS A 224 -5.76 13.07 43.53
N GLU A 225 -6.61 13.71 44.32
CA GLU A 225 -7.99 13.99 43.96
C GLU A 225 -8.09 14.94 42.75
N ILE A 226 -7.39 16.07 42.82
CA ILE A 226 -7.33 17.11 41.78
C ILE A 226 -6.89 16.50 40.43
N TYR A 227 -5.88 15.63 40.42
CA TYR A 227 -5.33 15.05 39.18
C TYR A 227 -5.97 13.71 38.77
N SER A 228 -6.88 13.15 39.56
CA SER A 228 -7.43 11.80 39.32
C SER A 228 -8.03 11.61 37.91
N LEU A 229 -8.77 12.60 37.41
CA LEU A 229 -9.39 12.53 36.08
C LEU A 229 -8.35 12.57 34.96
N SER A 230 -7.37 13.48 35.06
CA SER A 230 -6.34 13.66 34.03
C SER A 230 -5.40 12.45 33.98
N ASP A 231 -5.03 11.90 35.13
CA ASP A 231 -4.22 10.67 35.23
C ASP A 231 -4.93 9.45 34.59
N ASN A 232 -6.23 9.30 34.85
CA ASN A 232 -7.03 8.22 34.24
C ASN A 232 -7.14 8.37 32.72
N ARG A 233 -7.33 9.60 32.23
CA ARG A 233 -7.35 9.89 30.78
C ARG A 233 -5.99 9.65 30.14
N PHE A 234 -4.91 10.06 30.79
CA PHE A 234 -3.56 9.81 30.28
C PHE A 234 -3.24 8.31 30.20
N SER A 235 -3.66 7.53 31.20
CA SER A 235 -3.54 6.07 31.18
C SER A 235 -4.26 5.47 29.95
N SER A 236 -5.46 5.97 29.64
CA SER A 236 -6.22 5.55 28.45
C SER A 236 -5.52 5.91 27.14
N VAL A 237 -4.91 7.09 27.06
CA VAL A 237 -4.06 7.51 25.92
C VAL A 237 -2.89 6.53 25.74
N GLN A 238 -2.21 6.18 26.83
CA GLN A 238 -1.06 5.27 26.81
C GLN A 238 -1.47 3.89 26.27
N ASP A 239 -2.56 3.32 26.78
CA ASP A 239 -3.06 2.02 26.34
C ASP A 239 -3.46 2.02 24.87
N ARG A 240 -4.16 3.07 24.42
CA ARG A 240 -4.56 3.19 23.02
C ARG A 240 -3.36 3.36 22.11
N TYR A 241 -2.38 4.18 22.49
CA TYR A 241 -1.14 4.34 21.73
C TYR A 241 -0.44 2.98 21.54
N ASN A 242 -0.27 2.22 22.62
CA ASN A 242 0.37 0.90 22.58
C ASN A 242 -0.38 -0.08 21.64
N ASN A 243 -1.72 -0.05 21.67
CA ASN A 243 -2.54 -0.86 20.78
C ASN A 243 -2.38 -0.46 19.31
N ILE A 244 -2.35 0.84 19.01
CA ILE A 244 -2.12 1.35 17.65
C ILE A 244 -0.73 0.98 17.16
N SER A 245 0.32 1.16 17.98
CA SER A 245 1.68 0.79 17.62
C SER A 245 1.80 -0.70 17.28
N LYS A 246 1.13 -1.57 18.04
CA LYS A 246 1.07 -3.00 17.76
C LYS A 246 0.31 -3.28 16.46
N ALA A 247 -0.88 -2.72 16.30
CA ALA A 247 -1.68 -2.90 15.09
C ALA A 247 -0.97 -2.38 13.83
N PHE A 248 -0.19 -1.31 13.95
CA PHE A 248 0.61 -0.78 12.84
C PHE A 248 1.77 -1.70 12.47
N LYS A 249 2.42 -2.31 13.47
CA LYS A 249 3.43 -3.34 13.21
C LYS A 249 2.83 -4.53 12.45
N ASP A 250 1.69 -5.05 12.93
CA ASP A 250 0.98 -6.15 12.27
C ASP A 250 0.51 -5.77 10.85
N PHE A 251 0.16 -4.50 10.63
CA PHE A 251 -0.18 -3.99 9.30
C PHE A 251 1.03 -4.05 8.36
N LYS A 252 2.21 -3.61 8.80
CA LYS A 252 3.44 -3.67 8.00
C LYS A 252 3.80 -5.11 7.63
N GLU A 253 3.82 -6.02 8.60
CA GLU A 253 4.15 -7.44 8.39
C GLU A 253 3.20 -8.17 7.43
N LYS A 254 1.94 -7.76 7.32
CA LYS A 254 0.94 -8.43 6.48
C LYS A 254 0.77 -7.84 5.08
N ASN A 255 1.13 -6.56 4.90
CA ASN A 255 0.78 -5.81 3.70
C ASN A 255 1.99 -5.23 2.97
N LEU A 256 3.18 -5.27 3.57
CA LEU A 256 4.42 -4.75 2.97
C LEU A 256 5.49 -5.82 2.74
N ASP A 257 5.45 -6.91 3.52
CA ASP A 257 6.30 -8.10 3.37
C ASP A 257 5.58 -9.17 2.50
#